data_AF-A0A1M5BRB7-F1
#
_entry.id   AF-A0A1M5BRB7-F1
#
_cell.length_a   1.000
_cell.length_b   1.000
_cell.length_c   1.000
_cell.angle_alpha   90.00
_cell.angle_beta   90.00
_cell.angle_gamma   90.00
#
_symmetry.space_group_name_H-M   'P 1'
#
loop_
_entity.id
_entity.type
_entity.pdbx_description
1 polymer ?
#
loop_
_entity_poly.entity_id
_entity_poly.type
_entity_poly.pdbx_seq_one_letter_code
_entity_poly.pdbx_strand_id
1 'polypeptide(L)'
;MNYFSIVVILYYLGHSTKFNRVKTALKSYIKEYIKIFPVEKRNKSSELTHLILDLIACPYLDIKYKRKIFIIYKDSKTFTEAKESINTLNKILDFQKNNVKYWFTKWERFNLAKELEYKKSQEVYS
;
A
#
# COMPACT_ATOMS: atom_id res chain seq x y z
N MET A 1 13.30 2.60 -6.48
CA MET A 1 12.04 3.37 -6.36
C MET A 1 11.66 3.42 -4.88
N ASN A 2 11.40 4.61 -4.34
CA ASN A 2 11.06 4.82 -2.92
C ASN A 2 9.58 4.45 -2.68
N TYR A 3 9.23 4.04 -1.45
CA TYR A 3 7.84 3.94 -0.97
C TYR A 3 6.94 5.06 -1.49
N PHE A 4 7.36 6.31 -1.35
CA PHE A 4 6.54 7.47 -1.75
C PHE A 4 6.19 7.42 -3.24
N SER A 5 7.17 7.13 -4.09
CA SER A 5 6.95 7.01 -5.54
C SER A 5 5.96 5.90 -5.88
N ILE A 6 6.04 4.76 -5.19
CA ILE A 6 5.12 3.64 -5.39
C ILE A 6 3.68 4.05 -5.07
N VAL A 7 3.48 4.68 -3.91
CA VAL A 7 2.15 5.14 -3.46
C VAL A 7 1.57 6.18 -4.39
N VAL A 8 2.38 7.18 -4.80
CA VAL A 8 1.94 8.23 -5.75
C VAL A 8 1.53 7.64 -7.09
N ILE A 9 2.31 6.70 -7.63
CA ILE A 9 1.95 6.04 -8.89
C ILE A 9 0.65 5.24 -8.73
N LEU A 10 0.51 4.46 -7.65
CA LEU A 10 -0.73 3.73 -7.36
C LEU A 10 -1.94 4.67 -7.24
N TYR A 11 -1.74 5.80 -6.58
CA TYR A 11 -2.76 6.83 -6.41
C TYR A 11 -3.19 7.42 -7.77
N TYR A 12 -2.23 7.78 -8.62
CA TYR A 12 -2.49 8.35 -9.94
C TYR A 12 -3.18 7.35 -10.89
N LEU A 13 -2.75 6.08 -10.85
CA LEU A 13 -3.38 5.03 -11.67
C LEU A 13 -4.82 4.75 -11.22
N GLY A 14 -5.10 4.83 -9.92
CA GLY A 14 -6.44 4.70 -9.36
C GLY A 14 -7.22 3.48 -9.84
N HIS A 15 -8.49 3.69 -10.15
CA HIS A 15 -9.38 2.72 -10.80
C HIS A 15 -9.32 2.75 -12.33
N SER A 16 -8.43 3.56 -12.94
CA SER A 16 -8.37 3.69 -14.39
C SER A 16 -7.98 2.37 -15.06
N THR A 17 -8.82 1.88 -15.96
CA THR A 17 -8.56 0.69 -16.78
C THR A 17 -7.57 0.97 -17.91
N LYS A 18 -7.34 2.24 -18.25
CA LYS A 18 -6.46 2.68 -19.35
C LYS A 18 -5.01 2.22 -19.17
N PHE A 19 -4.56 2.06 -17.93
CA PHE A 19 -3.16 1.79 -17.60
C PHE A 19 -2.92 0.38 -17.04
N ASN A 20 -3.70 -0.61 -17.47
CA ASN A 20 -3.64 -1.95 -16.89
C ASN A 20 -2.26 -2.62 -17.04
N ARG A 21 -1.54 -2.33 -18.15
CA ARG A 21 -0.15 -2.76 -18.35
C ARG A 21 0.80 -2.18 -17.30
N VAL A 22 0.74 -0.87 -17.07
CA VAL A 22 1.57 -0.17 -16.06
C VAL A 22 1.24 -0.67 -14.65
N LYS A 23 -0.05 -0.86 -14.35
CA LYS A 23 -0.50 -1.40 -13.06
C LYS A 23 0.03 -2.81 -12.82
N THR A 24 0.06 -3.65 -13.85
CA THR A 24 0.61 -5.01 -13.76
C THR A 24 2.12 -5.00 -13.59
N ALA A 25 2.84 -4.16 -14.33
CA ALA A 25 4.28 -3.98 -14.18
C ALA A 25 4.64 -3.48 -12.77
N LEU A 26 3.90 -2.49 -12.25
CA LEU A 26 4.07 -1.98 -10.90
C LEU A 26 3.79 -3.05 -9.83
N LYS A 27 2.71 -3.83 -10.00
CA LYS A 27 2.40 -4.99 -9.14
C LYS A 27 3.53 -6.03 -9.14
N SER A 28 4.22 -6.22 -10.28
CA SER A 28 5.36 -7.13 -10.36
C SER A 28 6.59 -6.54 -9.65
N TYR A 29 6.89 -5.26 -9.90
CA TYR A 29 8.00 -4.56 -9.26
C TYR A 29 7.88 -4.57 -7.73
N ILE A 30 6.70 -4.26 -7.18
CA ILE A 30 6.47 -4.24 -5.73
C ILE A 30 6.73 -5.63 -5.12
N LYS A 31 6.31 -6.71 -5.80
CA LYS A 31 6.56 -8.08 -5.32
C LYS A 31 8.04 -8.38 -5.25
N GLU A 32 8.78 -8.09 -6.32
CA GLU A 32 10.23 -8.32 -6.35
C GLU A 32 10.95 -7.44 -5.33
N TYR A 33 10.54 -6.18 -5.17
CA TYR A 33 11.08 -5.28 -4.17
C TYR A 33 10.99 -5.85 -2.75
N ILE A 34 9.81 -6.35 -2.36
CA ILE A 34 9.61 -6.94 -1.02
C ILE A 34 10.37 -8.26 -0.89
N LYS A 35 10.43 -9.06 -1.95
CA LYS A 35 11.12 -10.35 -1.97
C LYS A 35 12.63 -10.20 -1.78
N ILE A 36 13.25 -9.23 -2.45
CA ILE A 36 14.68 -8.92 -2.35
C ILE A 36 15.04 -8.34 -0.98
N PHE A 37 14.08 -7.66 -0.32
CA PHE A 37 14.34 -7.04 0.99
C PHE A 37 14.61 -8.11 2.08
N PRO A 38 15.75 -8.01 2.81
CA PRO A 38 16.14 -9.00 3.82
C PRO A 38 15.09 -9.18 4.91
N VAL A 39 14.66 -10.43 5.15
CA VAL A 39 13.57 -10.79 6.08
C VAL A 39 13.81 -10.25 7.49
N GLU A 40 15.02 -10.43 7.99
CA GLU A 40 15.48 -9.98 9.31
C GLU A 40 15.50 -8.46 9.50
N LYS A 41 15.53 -7.69 8.41
CA LYS A 41 15.45 -6.23 8.45
C LYS A 41 14.03 -5.69 8.25
N ARG A 42 13.06 -6.53 7.88
CA ARG A 42 11.68 -6.08 7.56
C ARG A 42 11.02 -5.39 8.76
N ASN A 43 11.16 -5.97 9.95
CA ASN A 43 10.60 -5.41 11.19
C ASN A 43 11.30 -4.13 11.66
N LYS A 44 12.52 -3.85 11.16
CA LYS A 44 13.30 -2.66 11.52
C LYS A 44 13.13 -1.53 10.50
N SER A 45 12.53 -1.82 9.34
CA SER A 45 12.31 -0.85 8.28
C SER A 45 10.94 -0.21 8.42
N SER A 46 10.93 1.07 8.80
CA SER A 46 9.71 1.87 8.82
C SER A 46 9.15 2.05 7.41
N GLU A 47 10.02 2.31 6.42
CA GLU A 47 9.62 2.49 5.02
C GLU A 47 8.86 1.27 4.47
N LEU A 48 9.36 0.06 4.73
CA LEU A 48 8.68 -1.15 4.30
C LEU A 48 7.36 -1.36 5.03
N THR A 49 7.32 -1.07 6.33
CA THR A 49 6.10 -1.17 7.13
C THR A 49 5.02 -0.22 6.61
N HIS A 50 5.37 1.04 6.33
CA HIS A 50 4.48 2.03 5.73
C HIS A 50 3.97 1.54 4.36
N LEU A 51 4.86 1.02 3.51
CA LEU A 51 4.51 0.48 2.20
C LEU A 51 3.47 -0.65 2.32
N ILE A 52 3.69 -1.62 3.21
CA ILE A 52 2.76 -2.76 3.39
C ILE A 52 1.40 -2.28 3.88
N LEU A 53 1.35 -1.40 4.89
CA LEU A 53 0.09 -0.89 5.43
C LEU A 53 -0.71 -0.12 4.37
N ASP A 54 -0.05 0.74 3.59
CA ASP A 54 -0.72 1.48 2.51
C ASP A 54 -1.16 0.57 1.36
N LEU A 55 -0.38 -0.46 1.01
CA LEU A 55 -0.80 -1.46 0.01
C LEU A 55 -2.02 -2.28 0.48
N ILE A 56 -2.11 -2.60 1.78
CA ILE A 56 -3.24 -3.29 2.37
C ILE A 56 -4.48 -2.38 2.38
N ALA A 57 -4.33 -1.09 2.70
CA ALA A 57 -5.45 -0.14 2.68
C ALA A 57 -5.87 0.29 1.29
N CYS A 58 -5.00 0.20 0.28
CA CYS A 58 -5.28 0.69 -1.06
C CYS A 58 -6.54 0.03 -1.67
N PRO A 59 -7.58 0.80 -2.05
CA PRO A 59 -8.80 0.26 -2.65
C PRO A 59 -8.60 -0.22 -4.09
N TYR A 60 -7.53 0.24 -4.75
CA TYR A 60 -7.24 -0.07 -6.15
C TYR A 60 -6.58 -1.44 -6.36
N LEU A 61 -6.29 -2.17 -5.29
CA LEU A 61 -5.63 -3.47 -5.30
C LEU A 61 -6.58 -4.58 -4.87
N ASP A 62 -6.58 -5.66 -5.63
CA ASP A 62 -7.43 -6.83 -5.36
C ASP A 62 -7.02 -7.55 -4.07
N ILE A 63 -7.99 -8.11 -3.36
CA ILE A 63 -7.73 -8.89 -2.13
C ILE A 63 -6.76 -10.05 -2.37
N LYS A 64 -6.83 -10.69 -3.54
CA LYS A 64 -5.90 -11.76 -3.96
C LYS A 64 -4.45 -11.25 -4.01
N TYR A 65 -4.25 -10.04 -4.52
CA TYR A 65 -2.94 -9.42 -4.58
C TYR A 65 -2.44 -9.04 -3.18
N LYS A 66 -3.29 -8.45 -2.34
CA LYS A 66 -2.96 -8.10 -0.95
C LYS A 66 -2.51 -9.32 -0.14
N ARG A 67 -3.25 -10.44 -0.26
CA ARG A 67 -2.88 -11.73 0.36
C ARG A 67 -1.50 -12.21 -0.10
N LYS A 68 -1.24 -12.21 -1.42
CA LYS A 68 0.04 -12.63 -1.97
C LYS A 68 1.21 -11.78 -1.47
N ILE A 69 1.02 -10.46 -1.41
CA ILE A 69 2.04 -9.53 -0.87
C ILE A 69 2.31 -9.80 0.60
N PHE A 70 1.27 -10.00 1.41
CA PHE A 70 1.43 -10.21 2.85
C PHE A 70 2.15 -11.53 3.17
N ILE A 71 1.87 -12.59 2.40
CA ILE A 71 2.59 -13.87 2.48
C ILE A 71 4.08 -13.68 2.15
N ILE A 72 4.39 -12.96 1.07
CA ILE A 72 5.79 -12.67 0.69
C ILE A 72 6.48 -11.85 1.79
N TYR A 73 5.79 -10.85 2.35
CA TYR A 73 6.30 -10.01 3.42
C TYR A 73 6.61 -10.80 4.71
N LYS A 74 5.78 -11.79 5.05
CA LYS A 74 5.99 -12.68 6.21
C LYS A 74 6.97 -13.82 5.94
N ASP A 75 7.48 -13.96 4.73
CA ASP A 75 8.35 -15.08 4.30
C ASP A 75 7.75 -16.45 4.63
N SER A 76 6.43 -16.61 4.48
CA SER A 76 5.76 -17.88 4.77
C SER A 76 6.12 -18.92 3.72
N LYS A 77 6.76 -20.01 4.15
CA LYS A 77 7.25 -21.09 3.28
C LYS A 77 6.31 -22.29 3.30
N THR A 78 5.60 -22.49 4.41
CA THR A 78 4.66 -23.59 4.55
C THR A 78 3.21 -23.15 4.32
N PHE A 79 2.34 -24.10 3.99
CA PHE A 79 0.91 -23.85 3.83
C PHE A 79 0.26 -23.33 5.13
N THR A 80 0.70 -23.86 6.28
CA THR A 80 0.20 -23.46 7.60
C THR A 80 0.53 -21.99 7.90
N GLU A 81 1.78 -21.58 7.67
CA GLU A 81 2.22 -20.19 7.84
C GLU A 81 1.50 -19.23 6.88
N ALA A 82 1.27 -19.67 5.64
CA ALA A 82 0.53 -18.87 4.66
C ALA A 82 -0.93 -18.66 5.11
N LYS A 83 -1.58 -19.70 5.66
CA LYS A 83 -2.93 -19.61 6.22
C LYS A 83 -2.99 -18.67 7.42
N GLU A 84 -2.01 -18.76 8.32
CA GLU A 84 -1.90 -17.85 9.46
C GLU A 84 -1.67 -16.39 9.03
N SER A 85 -0.80 -16.17 8.04
CA SER A 85 -0.57 -14.85 7.46
C SER A 85 -1.84 -14.27 6.84
N ILE A 86 -2.62 -15.07 6.12
CA ILE A 86 -3.92 -14.64 5.58
C ILE A 86 -4.90 -14.30 6.72
N ASN A 87 -4.94 -15.09 7.79
CA ASN A 87 -5.81 -14.81 8.93
C ASN A 87 -5.43 -13.48 9.60
N THR A 88 -4.12 -13.25 9.81
CA THR A 88 -3.60 -11.99 10.33
C THR A 88 -3.96 -10.81 9.42
N LEU A 89 -3.83 -10.97 8.09
CA LEU A 89 -4.23 -9.95 7.14
C LEU A 89 -5.73 -9.63 7.24
N ASN A 90 -6.59 -10.65 7.36
CA ASN A 90 -8.03 -10.42 7.50
C ASN A 90 -8.34 -9.63 8.77
N LYS A 91 -7.70 -9.96 9.91
CA LYS A 91 -7.83 -9.19 11.16
C LYS A 91 -7.42 -7.73 10.98
N ILE A 92 -6.32 -7.46 10.25
CA ILE A 92 -5.87 -6.09 9.95
C ILE A 92 -6.89 -5.36 9.09
N LEU A 93 -7.45 -6.02 8.07
CA LEU A 93 -8.47 -5.44 7.20
C LEU A 93 -9.77 -5.14 7.96
N ASP A 94 -10.20 -6.04 8.84
CA ASP A 94 -11.38 -5.84 9.68
C ASP A 94 -11.15 -4.69 10.67
N PHE A 95 -9.96 -4.62 11.29
CA PHE A 95 -9.58 -3.51 12.15
C PHE A 95 -9.60 -2.19 11.40
N GLN A 96 -9.01 -2.14 10.19
CA GLN A 96 -9.02 -0.95 9.35
C GLN A 96 -10.47 -0.53 9.06
N LYS A 97 -11.29 -1.45 8.57
CA LYS A 97 -12.68 -1.16 8.17
C LYS A 97 -13.51 -0.58 9.33
N ASN A 98 -13.30 -1.07 10.55
CA ASN A 98 -14.11 -0.70 11.71
C ASN A 98 -13.55 0.49 12.49
N ASN A 99 -12.24 0.70 12.51
CA ASN A 99 -11.60 1.65 13.43
C ASN A 99 -10.76 2.74 12.75
N VAL A 100 -10.30 2.52 11.52
CA VAL A 100 -9.30 3.41 10.88
C VAL A 100 -9.68 3.74 9.45
N LYS A 101 -10.11 4.99 9.23
CA LYS A 101 -10.50 5.45 7.88
C LYS A 101 -9.35 5.40 6.87
N TYR A 102 -8.14 5.79 7.28
CA TYR A 102 -6.92 5.77 6.47
C TYR A 102 -5.71 5.51 7.38
N TRP A 103 -4.71 4.74 6.92
CA TRP A 103 -3.45 4.57 7.65
C TRP A 103 -2.57 5.82 7.48
N PHE A 104 -2.06 6.03 6.26
CA PHE A 104 -1.23 7.19 5.92
C PHE A 104 -1.79 7.90 4.70
N THR A 105 -2.13 7.15 3.65
CA THR A 105 -2.66 7.73 2.41
C THR A 105 -4.18 7.82 2.41
N LYS A 106 -4.69 9.00 2.10
CA LYS A 106 -6.11 9.25 1.85
C LYS A 106 -6.47 8.82 0.41
N TRP A 107 -6.85 7.56 0.25
CA TRP A 107 -7.13 6.96 -1.06
C TRP A 107 -8.43 7.43 -1.72
N GLU A 108 -9.39 7.96 -0.96
CA GLU A 108 -10.69 8.39 -1.49
C GLU A 108 -10.99 9.85 -1.16
N ARG A 109 -11.74 10.52 -2.04
CA ARG A 109 -12.19 11.91 -1.87
C ARG A 109 -11.04 12.91 -1.64
N PHE A 110 -9.91 12.70 -2.31
CA PHE A 110 -8.82 13.65 -2.35
C PHE A 110 -8.90 14.46 -3.66
N ASN A 111 -9.23 15.74 -3.53
CA ASN A 111 -9.19 16.68 -4.63
C ASN A 111 -7.88 17.45 -4.53
N LEU A 112 -6.91 17.07 -5.36
CA LEU A 112 -5.58 17.66 -5.36
C LEU A 112 -5.62 19.18 -5.57
N ALA A 113 -6.51 19.67 -6.44
CA ALA A 113 -6.65 21.11 -6.70
C ALA A 113 -7.11 21.87 -5.45
N LYS A 114 -8.12 21.32 -4.74
CA LYS A 114 -8.62 21.93 -3.50
C LYS A 114 -7.56 21.94 -2.38
N GLU A 115 -6.76 20.88 -2.27
CA GLU A 115 -5.69 20.78 -1.27
C GLU A 115 -4.53 21.74 -1.59
N LEU A 116 -4.20 21.92 -2.89
CA LEU A 116 -3.22 22.92 -3.34
C LEU A 116 -3.66 24.35 -3.04
N GLU A 117 -4.93 24.69 -3.30
CA GLU A 117 -5.49 26.01 -2.99
C GLU A 117 -5.51 26.28 -1.49
N TYR A 118 -5.90 25.30 -0.68
CA TYR A 118 -5.88 25.43 0.78
C TYR A 118 -4.47 25.67 1.31
N LYS A 119 -3.47 25.00 0.75
CA LYS A 119 -2.05 25.20 1.11
C LYS A 119 -1.55 26.59 0.75
N LYS A 120 -1.89 27.12 -0.43
CA LYS A 120 -1.58 28.50 -0.81
C LYS A 120 -2.23 29.52 0.12
N SER A 121 -3.49 29.30 0.54
CA SER A 121 -4.18 30.21 1.46
C SER A 121 -3.63 30.23 2.89
N GLN A 122 -2.80 29.23 3.25
CA GLN A 122 -2.14 29.15 4.56
C GLN A 122 -0.71 29.71 4.55
N GLU A 123 -0.21 30.18 3.41
CA GLU A 123 1.07 30.88 3.35
C GLU A 123 0.87 32.28 3.97
N VAL A 124 1.38 32.45 5.19
CA VAL A 124 1.19 33.67 6.01
C VAL A 124 2.00 34.86 5.50
N TYR A 125 2.94 34.62 4.58
CA TYR A 125 3.78 35.67 4.02
C TYR A 125 3.74 35.58 2.48
N SER A 126 3.03 36.54 1.88
CA SER A 126 3.24 36.97 0.49
C SER A 126 4.33 38.03 0.45
#